data_AF-S7N3A4-F1
#
_entry.id   AF-S7N3A4-F1
#
_cell.length_a   1.000
_cell.length_b   1.000
_cell.length_c   1.000
_cell.angle_alpha   90.00
_cell.angle_beta   90.00
_cell.angle_gamma   90.00
#
_symmetry.space_group_name_H-M   'P 1'
#
loop_
_entity.id
_entity.type
_entity.pdbx_description
1 polymer ?
#
loop_
_entity_poly.entity_id
_entity_poly.type
_entity_poly.pdbx_seq_one_letter_code
_entity_poly.pdbx_strand_id
1 'polypeptide(L)'
;MEAMKGIIQKYQHKRISLVEAGVTRHRSIFNGLKALAEDQPDSKLSKPEVVIIHDAVRPFVEEDILLKVATAAKEHGAAGAIRPLVSTVISPSADGCLDHSLERARHRASEMPQAFLYDVIYAAYQQCSDYDLEFGTECLQLALKYCHVKAKLVEGSPDLWKVFSTSPCSRGVIGASSRYSHPLLVPALLLTPTAGAGHQFRLLGAVSWCEQQLLAPTTPEGFSTSPCS
;
A
#
# COMPACT_ATOMS: atom_id res chain seq x y z
N MET A 1 16.89 -5.67 7.17
CA MET A 1 17.52 -4.63 6.31
C MET A 1 18.54 -5.21 5.32
N GLU A 2 19.43 -6.12 5.75
CA GLU A 2 20.49 -6.71 4.89
C GLU A 2 19.97 -7.42 3.63
N ALA A 3 18.89 -8.20 3.73
CA ALA A 3 18.30 -8.86 2.56
C ALA A 3 17.88 -7.85 1.47
N MET A 4 17.32 -6.69 1.85
CA MET A 4 16.94 -5.66 0.89
C MET A 4 18.15 -4.98 0.26
N LYS A 5 19.21 -4.71 1.04
CA LYS A 5 20.48 -4.20 0.49
C LYS A 5 21.03 -5.17 -0.57
N GLY A 6 20.97 -6.48 -0.30
CA GLY A 6 21.35 -7.52 -1.27
C GLY A 6 20.52 -7.48 -2.55
N ILE A 7 19.20 -7.30 -2.47
CA ILE A 7 18.32 -7.15 -3.64
C ILE A 7 18.68 -5.89 -4.44
N ILE A 8 18.86 -4.75 -3.77
CA ILE A 8 19.24 -3.48 -4.40
C ILE A 8 20.55 -3.62 -5.16
N GLN A 9 21.56 -4.23 -4.54
CA GLN A 9 22.86 -4.45 -5.16
C GLN A 9 22.78 -5.43 -6.34
N LYS A 10 22.08 -6.56 -6.16
CA LYS A 10 21.96 -7.61 -7.19
C LYS A 10 21.29 -7.10 -8.46
N TYR A 11 20.20 -6.35 -8.34
CA TYR A 11 19.44 -5.84 -9.48
C TYR A 11 19.79 -4.39 -9.83
N GLN A 12 20.80 -3.81 -9.18
CA GLN A 12 21.30 -2.45 -9.41
C GLN A 12 20.19 -1.39 -9.35
N HIS A 13 19.24 -1.56 -8.42
CA HIS A 13 18.15 -0.61 -8.28
C HIS A 13 18.70 0.75 -7.84
N LYS A 14 18.37 1.78 -8.61
CA LYS A 14 18.77 3.16 -8.34
C LYS A 14 17.67 3.88 -7.56
N ARG A 15 18.06 4.99 -6.93
CA ARG A 15 17.14 5.93 -6.27
C ARG A 15 16.35 5.34 -5.10
N ILE A 16 16.90 4.32 -4.45
CA ILE A 16 16.33 3.69 -3.27
C ILE A 16 17.01 4.20 -2.01
N SER A 17 16.22 4.75 -1.09
CA SER A 17 16.61 4.96 0.29
C SER A 17 15.85 3.96 1.16
N LEU A 18 16.55 3.34 2.10
CA LEU A 18 15.97 2.37 3.03
C LEU A 18 15.69 3.03 4.37
N VAL A 19 14.52 2.74 4.93
CA VAL A 19 14.16 3.13 6.29
C VAL A 19 13.73 1.91 7.09
N GLU A 20 13.95 1.96 8.40
CA GLU A 20 13.41 0.97 9.31
C GLU A 20 11.88 1.06 9.32
N ALA A 21 11.24 -0.10 9.18
CA ALA A 21 9.79 -0.17 9.18
C ALA A 21 9.25 -0.35 10.59
N GLY A 22 8.01 0.09 10.80
CA GLY A 22 7.31 -0.11 12.06
C GLY A 22 6.64 -1.48 12.13
N VAL A 23 6.09 -1.79 13.30
CA VAL A 23 5.30 -3.02 13.53
C VAL A 23 4.02 -3.07 12.69
N THR A 24 3.47 -1.90 12.32
CA THR A 24 2.28 -1.80 11.47
C THR A 24 2.56 -1.09 10.14
N ARG A 25 1.60 -1.20 9.20
CA ARG A 25 1.64 -0.51 7.90
C ARG A 25 1.76 1.00 8.08
N HIS A 26 0.91 1.61 8.92
CA HIS A 26 0.93 3.06 9.11
C HIS A 26 2.22 3.55 9.78
N ARG A 27 2.75 2.83 10.78
CA ARG A 27 4.04 3.18 11.40
C ARG A 27 5.19 3.11 10.39
N SER A 28 5.18 2.11 9.50
CA SER A 28 6.16 1.99 8.42
C SER A 28 6.10 3.14 7.42
N ILE A 29 4.89 3.53 7.00
CA ILE A 29 4.70 4.69 6.11
C ILE A 29 5.19 5.96 6.80
N PHE A 30 4.86 6.15 8.08
CA PHE A 30 5.26 7.35 8.81
C PHE A 30 6.78 7.49 8.92
N ASN A 31 7.51 6.40 9.17
CA ASN A 31 8.97 6.41 9.16
C ASN A 31 9.53 6.83 7.79
N GLY A 32 8.92 6.34 6.70
CA GLY A 32 9.30 6.76 5.35
C GLY A 32 9.00 8.23 5.06
N LEU A 33 7.90 8.77 5.58
CA LEU A 33 7.62 10.21 5.49
C LEU A 33 8.61 11.03 6.31
N LYS A 34 8.95 10.64 7.54
CA LYS A 34 9.96 11.34 8.35
C LYS A 34 11.31 11.46 7.64
N ALA A 35 11.75 10.38 6.99
CA ALA A 35 12.98 10.37 6.21
C ALA A 35 12.95 11.30 4.97
N LEU A 36 11.77 11.75 4.54
CA LEU A 36 11.61 12.76 3.48
C LEU A 36 11.57 14.20 4.02
N ALA A 37 11.21 14.40 5.29
CA ALA A 37 11.21 15.70 5.96
C ALA A 37 12.60 16.12 6.43
N GLU A 38 13.43 15.15 6.82
CA GLU A 38 14.73 15.42 7.43
C GLU A 38 15.80 15.66 6.35
N ASP A 39 16.49 16.79 6.43
CA ASP A 39 17.80 17.00 5.79
C ASP A 39 18.83 16.09 6.48
N GLN A 40 18.73 14.80 6.20
CA GLN A 40 19.65 13.79 6.73
C GLN A 40 21.06 14.08 6.16
N PRO A 41 22.12 14.16 7.00
CA PRO A 41 23.47 14.53 6.58
C PRO A 41 24.00 13.69 5.40
N ASP A 42 23.60 12.41 5.36
CA ASP A 42 24.00 11.43 4.34
C ASP A 42 22.96 11.21 3.24
N SER A 43 21.81 11.88 3.32
CA SER A 43 20.68 11.71 2.42
C SER A 43 20.23 13.05 1.85
N LYS A 44 20.64 13.31 0.60
CA LYS A 44 20.12 14.40 -0.25
C LYS A 44 18.68 14.11 -0.71
N LEU A 45 17.76 13.92 0.21
CA LEU A 45 16.34 13.82 -0.06
C LEU A 45 15.72 15.20 0.15
N SER A 46 15.31 15.83 -0.94
CA SER A 46 14.52 17.05 -0.86
C SER A 46 13.07 16.69 -0.51
N LYS A 47 12.47 17.43 0.42
CA LYS A 47 11.04 17.34 0.72
C LYS A 47 10.23 17.44 -0.58
N PRO A 48 9.42 16.42 -0.93
CA PRO A 48 8.63 16.46 -2.15
C PRO A 48 7.38 17.32 -1.97
N GLU A 49 6.85 17.86 -3.06
CA GLU A 49 5.51 18.49 -3.06
C GLU A 49 4.41 17.43 -2.98
N VAL A 50 4.56 16.36 -3.78
CA VAL A 50 3.64 15.20 -3.81
C VAL A 50 4.40 13.94 -3.47
N VAL A 51 3.79 13.12 -2.63
CA VAL A 51 4.27 11.80 -2.28
C VAL A 51 3.24 10.75 -2.67
N ILE A 52 3.70 9.67 -3.27
CA ILE A 52 2.89 8.51 -3.67
C ILE A 52 3.17 7.39 -2.70
N ILE A 53 2.13 6.72 -2.20
CA ILE A 53 2.20 5.50 -1.39
C ILE A 53 1.77 4.33 -2.27
N HIS A 54 2.61 3.30 -2.37
CA HIS A 54 2.34 2.11 -3.18
C HIS A 54 2.71 0.83 -2.44
N ASP A 55 1.93 -0.25 -2.56
CA ASP A 55 2.32 -1.54 -1.98
C ASP A 55 3.22 -2.28 -2.98
N ALA A 56 4.43 -2.71 -2.60
CA ALA A 56 5.29 -3.34 -3.60
C ALA A 56 5.00 -4.81 -3.92
N VAL A 57 3.96 -5.40 -3.32
CA VAL A 57 3.32 -6.63 -3.83
C VAL A 57 2.37 -6.36 -5.01
N ARG A 58 2.36 -5.12 -5.55
CA ARG A 58 1.64 -4.73 -6.77
C ARG A 58 2.66 -4.32 -7.85
N PRO A 59 3.35 -5.29 -8.48
CA PRO A 59 4.43 -5.00 -9.43
C PRO A 59 3.92 -4.44 -10.77
N PHE A 60 2.64 -4.63 -11.09
CA PHE A 60 2.03 -4.18 -12.35
C PHE A 60 1.37 -2.81 -12.17
N VAL A 61 2.19 -1.76 -12.06
CA VAL A 61 1.72 -0.37 -12.00
C VAL A 61 2.23 0.38 -13.24
N GLU A 62 1.32 0.99 -13.96
CA GLU A 62 1.63 1.78 -15.17
C GLU A 62 1.90 3.25 -14.81
N GLU A 63 2.67 3.94 -15.65
CA GLU A 63 3.00 5.35 -15.44
C GLU A 63 1.75 6.26 -15.49
N ASP A 64 0.78 5.92 -16.33
CA ASP A 64 -0.45 6.69 -16.49
C ASP A 64 -1.25 6.81 -15.19
N ILE A 65 -1.41 5.70 -14.44
CA ILE A 65 -2.14 5.76 -13.16
C ILE A 65 -1.36 6.57 -12.11
N LEU A 66 -0.03 6.46 -12.09
CA LEU A 66 0.83 7.27 -11.19
C LEU A 66 0.69 8.76 -11.48
N LEU A 67 0.69 9.14 -12.76
CA LEU A 67 0.50 10.52 -13.19
C LEU A 67 -0.90 11.04 -12.84
N LYS A 68 -1.94 10.23 -13.05
CA LYS A 68 -3.33 10.59 -12.72
C LYS A 68 -3.51 10.84 -11.22
N VAL A 69 -3.03 9.93 -10.36
CA VAL A 69 -3.16 10.12 -8.91
C VAL A 69 -2.30 11.29 -8.43
N ALA A 70 -1.09 11.48 -8.96
CA ALA A 70 -0.23 12.60 -8.59
C ALA A 70 -0.85 13.95 -8.98
N THR A 71 -1.36 14.07 -10.21
CA THR A 71 -2.04 15.28 -10.68
C THR A 71 -3.29 15.58 -9.83
N ALA A 72 -4.13 14.57 -9.61
CA ALA A 72 -5.32 14.72 -8.78
C ALA A 72 -4.97 15.10 -7.32
N ALA A 73 -3.88 14.57 -6.77
CA ALA A 73 -3.41 14.94 -5.43
C ALA A 73 -2.90 16.38 -5.35
N LYS A 74 -2.26 16.90 -6.41
CA LYS A 74 -1.89 18.33 -6.47
C LYS A 74 -3.12 19.23 -6.40
N GLU A 75 -4.19 18.87 -7.10
CA GLU A 75 -5.43 19.66 -7.17
C GLU A 75 -6.29 19.54 -5.91
N HIS A 76 -6.37 18.34 -5.34
CA HIS A 76 -7.32 18.02 -4.25
C HIS A 76 -6.67 17.78 -2.90
N GLY A 77 -5.34 17.80 -2.80
CA GLY A 77 -4.57 17.48 -1.60
C GLY A 77 -4.31 15.98 -1.38
N ALA A 78 -5.22 15.11 -1.86
CA ALA A 78 -5.07 13.66 -1.80
C ALA A 78 -5.82 12.99 -2.98
N ALA A 79 -5.32 11.84 -3.42
CA ALA A 79 -5.97 11.02 -4.44
C ALA A 79 -5.62 9.53 -4.28
N GLY A 80 -6.49 8.65 -4.75
CA GLY A 80 -6.25 7.22 -4.70
C GLY A 80 -6.93 6.45 -5.83
N ALA A 81 -6.27 5.38 -6.27
CA ALA A 81 -6.85 4.46 -7.22
C ALA A 81 -8.00 3.66 -6.59
N ILE A 82 -9.07 3.45 -7.34
CA ILE A 82 -10.21 2.62 -6.93
C ILE A 82 -10.57 1.61 -8.02
N ARG A 83 -11.23 0.53 -7.63
CA ARG A 83 -11.85 -0.44 -8.54
C ARG A 83 -13.27 -0.80 -8.11
N PRO A 84 -14.12 -1.24 -9.05
CA PRO A 84 -15.42 -1.81 -8.68
C PRO A 84 -15.24 -3.05 -7.80
N LEU A 85 -16.16 -3.23 -6.86
CA LEU A 85 -16.25 -4.46 -6.07
C LEU A 85 -16.73 -5.62 -6.95
N VAL A 86 -16.02 -6.75 -6.91
CA VAL A 86 -16.44 -7.99 -7.59
C VAL A 86 -17.44 -8.74 -6.71
N SER A 87 -17.08 -8.97 -5.45
CA SER A 87 -17.90 -9.66 -4.46
C SER A 87 -18.80 -8.70 -3.69
N THR A 88 -19.92 -9.22 -3.20
CA THR A 88 -20.76 -8.52 -2.22
C THR A 88 -20.02 -8.37 -0.90
N VAL A 89 -20.10 -7.19 -0.28
CA VAL A 89 -19.55 -6.95 1.06
C VAL A 89 -20.66 -7.12 2.08
N ILE A 90 -20.40 -7.95 3.09
CA ILE A 90 -21.33 -8.25 4.17
C ILE A 90 -20.68 -7.97 5.53
N SER A 91 -21.49 -7.56 6.49
CA SER A 91 -21.12 -7.43 7.90
C SER A 91 -21.66 -8.64 8.66
N PRO A 92 -20.82 -9.39 9.39
CA PRO A 92 -21.29 -10.46 10.26
C PRO A 92 -21.69 -9.90 11.64
N SER A 93 -22.68 -10.53 12.27
CA SER A 93 -23.01 -10.33 13.68
C SER A 93 -22.02 -11.07 14.60
N ALA A 94 -22.07 -10.79 15.91
CA ALA A 94 -21.15 -11.37 16.89
C ALA A 94 -21.25 -12.91 17.01
N ASP A 95 -22.40 -13.50 16.66
CA ASP A 95 -22.66 -14.94 16.63
C ASP A 95 -22.32 -15.59 15.27
N GLY A 96 -21.77 -14.83 14.31
CA GLY A 96 -21.31 -15.34 13.02
C GLY A 96 -22.40 -15.43 11.95
N CYS A 97 -23.57 -14.85 12.19
CA CYS A 97 -24.65 -14.73 11.21
C CYS A 97 -24.49 -13.50 10.31
N LEU A 98 -25.23 -13.44 9.21
CA LEU A 98 -25.32 -12.23 8.37
C LEU A 98 -26.10 -11.14 9.11
N ASP A 99 -25.50 -9.97 9.34
CA ASP A 99 -26.19 -8.79 9.85
C ASP A 99 -26.76 -7.96 8.69
N HIS A 100 -25.89 -7.45 7.81
CA HIS A 100 -26.33 -6.70 6.63
C HIS A 100 -25.34 -6.78 5.46
N SER A 101 -25.80 -6.42 4.26
CA SER A 101 -24.97 -6.30 3.05
C SER A 101 -24.89 -4.86 2.56
N LEU A 102 -23.72 -4.44 2.10
CA LEU A 102 -23.52 -3.12 1.50
C LEU A 102 -24.00 -3.07 0.05
N GLU A 103 -24.58 -1.94 -0.36
CA GLU A 103 -24.99 -1.70 -1.74
C GLU A 103 -23.76 -1.56 -2.65
N ARG A 104 -23.46 -2.61 -3.42
CA ARG A 104 -22.24 -2.72 -4.24
C ARG A 104 -22.03 -1.54 -5.19
N ALA A 105 -23.11 -0.98 -5.76
CA ALA A 105 -23.03 0.14 -6.70
C ALA A 105 -22.45 1.43 -6.09
N ARG A 106 -22.61 1.60 -4.78
CA ARG A 106 -22.17 2.80 -4.02
C ARG A 106 -20.79 2.65 -3.38
N HIS A 107 -20.20 1.47 -3.46
CA HIS A 107 -18.92 1.17 -2.82
C HIS A 107 -17.86 0.77 -3.85
N ARG A 108 -16.60 0.95 -3.48
CA ARG A 108 -15.43 0.67 -4.31
C ARG A 108 -14.36 0.01 -3.46
N ALA A 109 -13.53 -0.83 -4.08
CA ALA A 109 -12.29 -1.28 -3.48
C ALA A 109 -11.27 -0.15 -3.60
N SER A 110 -10.70 0.28 -2.47
CA SER A 110 -9.54 1.16 -2.47
C SER A 110 -8.30 0.36 -2.85
N GLU A 111 -7.52 0.88 -3.79
CA GLU A 111 -6.33 0.24 -4.34
C GLU A 111 -5.15 1.20 -4.26
N MET A 112 -3.94 0.67 -4.52
CA MET A 112 -2.75 1.48 -4.71
C MET A 112 -2.48 1.64 -6.22
N PRO A 113 -1.83 2.73 -6.68
CA PRO A 113 -1.18 3.78 -5.89
C PRO A 113 -2.16 4.81 -5.29
N GLN A 114 -1.72 5.45 -4.21
CA GLN A 114 -2.34 6.65 -3.65
C GLN A 114 -1.32 7.79 -3.66
N ALA A 115 -1.76 9.03 -3.79
CA ALA A 115 -0.90 10.20 -3.82
C ALA A 115 -1.44 11.31 -2.93
N PHE A 116 -0.55 12.11 -2.36
CA PHE A 116 -0.89 13.16 -1.41
C PHE A 116 0.04 14.34 -1.60
N LEU A 117 -0.46 15.56 -1.35
CA LEU A 117 0.43 16.65 -0.99
C LEU A 117 1.19 16.23 0.28
N TYR A 118 2.52 16.35 0.24
CA TYR A 118 3.38 15.86 1.30
C TYR A 118 3.00 16.44 2.66
N ASP A 119 2.82 17.77 2.71
CA ASP A 119 2.50 18.48 3.95
C ASP A 119 1.15 18.03 4.53
N VAL A 120 0.17 17.67 3.68
CA VAL A 120 -1.13 17.15 4.12
C VAL A 120 -0.98 15.80 4.78
N ILE A 121 -0.37 14.83 4.09
CA ILE A 121 -0.29 13.47 4.63
C ILE A 121 0.65 13.42 5.83
N TYR A 122 1.74 14.18 5.82
CA TYR A 122 2.66 14.26 6.96
C TYR A 122 1.96 14.82 8.20
N ALA A 123 1.21 15.92 8.06
CA ALA A 123 0.42 16.49 9.15
C ALA A 123 -0.66 15.51 9.66
N ALA A 124 -1.27 14.72 8.77
CA ALA A 124 -2.23 13.69 9.17
C ALA A 124 -1.57 12.60 10.03
N TYR A 125 -0.37 12.14 9.64
CA TYR A 125 0.38 11.15 10.43
C TYR A 125 0.91 11.71 11.75
N GLN A 126 1.26 12.99 11.83
CA GLN A 126 1.68 13.63 13.08
C GLN A 126 0.54 13.75 14.11
N GLN A 127 -0.70 13.91 13.65
CA GLN A 127 -1.89 14.02 14.50
C GLN A 127 -2.61 12.68 14.74
N CYS A 128 -2.19 11.63 14.02
CA CYS A 128 -2.82 10.32 14.08
C CYS A 128 -2.73 9.72 15.48
N SER A 129 -3.84 9.17 15.99
CA SER A 129 -3.82 8.47 17.28
C SER A 129 -3.06 7.14 17.16
N ASP A 130 -2.52 6.64 18.28
CA ASP A 130 -1.90 5.31 18.30
C ASP A 130 -2.86 4.21 17.86
N TYR A 131 -4.16 4.33 18.19
CA TYR A 131 -5.18 3.38 17.74
C TYR A 131 -5.28 3.33 16.21
N ASP A 132 -5.34 4.49 15.55
CA ASP A 132 -5.42 4.55 14.08
C ASP A 132 -4.10 4.12 13.42
N LEU A 133 -2.95 4.38 14.06
CA LEU A 133 -1.65 3.86 13.60
C LEU A 133 -1.55 2.33 13.72
N GLU A 134 -2.25 1.73 14.68
CA GLU A 134 -2.23 0.29 14.93
C GLU A 134 -3.24 -0.46 14.03
N PHE A 135 -4.48 0.02 13.96
CA PHE A 135 -5.60 -0.70 13.33
C PHE A 135 -6.07 -0.09 12.01
N GLY A 136 -5.61 1.11 11.66
CA GLY A 136 -5.94 1.75 10.40
C GLY A 136 -5.41 0.96 9.20
N THR A 137 -6.19 0.96 8.12
CA THR A 137 -5.81 0.30 6.86
C THR A 137 -5.69 1.25 5.67
N GLU A 138 -6.17 2.49 5.80
CA GLU A 138 -6.43 3.41 4.69
C GLU A 138 -5.81 4.79 4.92
N CYS A 139 -4.87 5.21 4.08
CA CYS A 139 -4.19 6.51 4.19
C CYS A 139 -5.12 7.68 3.82
N LEU A 140 -6.01 7.48 2.84
CA LEU A 140 -7.00 8.49 2.43
C LEU A 140 -7.93 8.84 3.60
N GLN A 141 -8.24 7.87 4.44
CA GLN A 141 -9.04 8.06 5.65
C GLN A 141 -8.32 8.91 6.68
N LEU A 142 -6.99 8.75 6.84
CA LEU A 142 -6.20 9.61 7.72
C LEU A 142 -6.20 11.06 7.23
N ALA A 143 -5.99 11.30 5.93
CA ALA A 143 -6.03 12.64 5.34
C ALA A 143 -7.41 13.31 5.54
N LEU A 144 -8.49 12.54 5.40
CA LEU A 144 -9.84 13.03 5.66
C LEU A 144 -10.08 13.34 7.16
N LYS A 145 -9.72 12.42 8.05
CA LYS A 145 -10.02 12.50 9.49
C LYS A 145 -9.22 13.60 10.18
N TYR A 146 -7.92 13.70 9.87
CA TYR A 146 -6.98 14.57 10.59
C TYR A 146 -6.64 15.87 9.87
N CYS A 147 -6.96 15.99 8.58
CA CYS A 147 -6.69 17.21 7.79
C CYS A 147 -7.90 17.69 6.99
N HIS A 148 -9.05 17.04 7.10
CA HIS A 148 -10.28 17.39 6.38
C HIS A 148 -10.13 17.42 4.85
N VAL A 149 -9.16 16.68 4.32
CA VAL A 149 -8.90 16.60 2.88
C VAL A 149 -9.70 15.45 2.28
N LYS A 150 -10.64 15.78 1.40
CA LYS A 150 -11.43 14.80 0.66
C LYS A 150 -10.63 14.33 -0.56
N ALA A 151 -10.14 13.10 -0.50
CA ALA A 151 -9.35 12.54 -1.58
C ALA A 151 -10.15 12.36 -2.88
N LYS A 152 -9.52 12.66 -4.01
CA LYS A 152 -10.07 12.36 -5.34
C LYS A 152 -9.90 10.87 -5.65
N LEU A 153 -11.00 10.20 -5.96
CA LEU A 153 -10.97 8.81 -6.39
C LEU A 153 -10.74 8.72 -7.90
N VAL A 154 -9.73 7.95 -8.31
CA VAL A 154 -9.32 7.76 -9.70
C VAL A 154 -9.59 6.30 -10.10
N GLU A 155 -10.27 6.08 -11.21
CA GLU A 155 -10.54 4.73 -11.70
C GLU A 155 -9.25 4.03 -12.12
N GLY A 156 -8.99 2.86 -11.54
CA GLY A 156 -7.82 2.03 -11.79
C GLY A 156 -8.07 0.87 -12.74
N SER A 157 -7.02 0.40 -13.42
CA SER A 157 -7.12 -0.78 -14.30
C SER A 157 -7.26 -2.07 -13.47
N PRO A 158 -7.75 -3.17 -14.08
CA PRO A 158 -7.85 -4.46 -13.40
C PRO A 158 -6.51 -4.97 -12.84
N ASP A 159 -5.38 -4.55 -13.41
CA ASP A 159 -4.02 -5.01 -13.10
C ASP A 159 -3.48 -4.50 -11.76
N LEU A 160 -4.14 -3.52 -11.14
CA LEU A 160 -3.73 -2.97 -9.85
C LEU A 160 -3.92 -3.94 -8.67
N TRP A 161 -4.37 -5.17 -8.89
CA TRP A 161 -4.63 -6.15 -7.84
C TRP A 161 -3.37 -6.49 -7.01
N LYS A 162 -3.57 -6.73 -5.72
CA LYS A 162 -2.51 -7.13 -4.79
C LYS A 162 -2.22 -8.62 -4.91
N VAL A 163 -0.95 -8.99 -5.06
CA VAL A 163 -0.53 -10.39 -5.00
C VAL A 163 -0.64 -10.89 -3.55
N PHE A 164 -1.54 -11.85 -3.32
CA PHE A 164 -1.71 -12.54 -2.03
C PHE A 164 -1.36 -14.03 -2.17
N SER A 165 -0.63 -14.58 -1.18
CA SER A 165 0.05 -15.88 -1.27
C SER A 165 -0.82 -17.14 -1.07
N THR A 166 -2.15 -17.05 -1.01
CA THR A 166 -2.99 -18.23 -0.65
C THR A 166 -3.75 -18.86 -1.82
N SER A 167 -3.43 -18.55 -3.07
CA SER A 167 -4.02 -19.26 -4.22
C SER A 167 -2.95 -20.02 -5.02
N PRO A 168 -3.21 -21.29 -5.43
CA PRO A 168 -2.29 -22.01 -6.30
C PRO A 168 -2.18 -21.21 -7.59
N CYS A 169 -0.94 -20.80 -7.83
CA CYS A 169 -0.58 -19.84 -8.84
C CYS A 169 -1.02 -20.29 -10.24
N SER A 170 -1.81 -19.46 -10.92
CA SER A 170 -1.89 -19.48 -12.39
C SER A 170 -1.77 -18.06 -12.95
N ARG A 171 -2.54 -17.07 -12.50
CA ARG A 171 -2.49 -15.72 -13.10
C ARG A 171 -1.23 -14.90 -12.78
N GLY A 172 -0.69 -14.98 -11.56
CA GLY A 172 0.50 -14.22 -11.17
C GLY A 172 1.78 -14.65 -11.87
N VAL A 173 2.00 -15.96 -12.03
CA VAL A 173 3.17 -16.52 -12.74
C VAL A 173 2.98 -16.46 -14.27
N ILE A 174 1.78 -16.62 -14.83
CA ILE A 174 1.57 -16.51 -16.29
C ILE A 174 1.71 -15.06 -16.78
N GLY A 175 1.26 -14.07 -16.00
CA GLY A 175 1.47 -12.65 -16.31
C GLY A 175 2.93 -12.21 -16.18
N ALA A 176 3.64 -12.69 -15.15
CA ALA A 176 5.06 -12.42 -14.96
C ALA A 176 5.92 -13.15 -16.02
N SER A 177 5.72 -14.45 -16.25
CA SER A 177 6.54 -15.23 -17.19
C SER A 177 6.42 -14.81 -18.66
N SER A 178 5.32 -14.17 -19.07
CA SER A 178 5.17 -13.66 -20.45
C SER A 178 5.74 -12.25 -20.66
N ARG A 179 6.02 -11.47 -19.61
CA ARG A 179 6.48 -10.08 -19.75
C ARG A 179 7.71 -9.67 -18.93
N TYR A 180 7.99 -10.28 -17.78
CA TYR A 180 9.10 -9.91 -16.90
C TYR A 180 9.64 -11.07 -16.04
N SER A 181 10.96 -11.30 -16.10
CA SER A 181 11.63 -12.47 -15.51
C SER A 181 11.72 -12.52 -13.98
N HIS A 182 11.37 -11.47 -13.22
CA HIS A 182 11.64 -11.42 -11.78
C HIS A 182 10.52 -10.71 -10.97
N PRO A 183 9.89 -11.38 -9.98
CA PRO A 183 8.96 -10.73 -9.07
C PRO A 183 9.71 -9.95 -7.99
N LEU A 184 9.43 -8.65 -7.88
CA LEU A 184 9.88 -7.81 -6.76
C LEU A 184 8.81 -7.84 -5.67
N LEU A 185 9.20 -8.26 -4.46
CA LEU A 185 8.41 -8.15 -3.24
C LEU A 185 9.13 -7.15 -2.33
N VAL A 186 8.67 -5.92 -2.35
CA VAL A 186 9.10 -4.85 -1.42
C VAL A 186 7.84 -4.47 -0.61
N PRO A 187 7.96 -4.06 0.65
CA PRO A 187 6.84 -3.50 1.41
C PRO A 187 6.79 -1.99 1.17
N ALA A 188 5.59 -1.42 1.07
CA ALA A 188 5.31 0.02 0.92
C ALA A 188 6.42 0.91 0.30
N LEU A 189 6.29 1.23 -0.98
CA LEU A 189 7.13 2.17 -1.72
C LEU A 189 6.53 3.58 -1.65
N LEU A 190 7.33 4.53 -1.22
CA LEU A 190 7.07 5.96 -1.34
C LEU A 190 7.70 6.46 -2.64
N LEU A 191 6.89 6.80 -3.65
CA LEU A 191 7.37 7.37 -4.90
C LEU A 191 7.28 8.91 -4.82
N THR A 192 8.31 9.62 -5.26
CA THR A 192 8.28 11.09 -5.38
C THR A 192 8.62 11.52 -6.81
N PRO A 193 7.89 12.47 -7.43
CA PRO A 193 8.28 13.03 -8.73
C PRO A 193 9.62 13.77 -8.61
N THR A 194 10.56 13.55 -9.55
CA THR A 194 11.82 14.32 -9.58
C THR A 194 11.64 15.66 -10.30
N ALA A 195 12.26 16.73 -9.78
CA ALA A 195 12.35 18.01 -10.49
C ALA A 195 13.35 17.91 -11.66
N GLY A 196 12.83 17.90 -12.89
CA GLY A 196 13.59 17.83 -14.15
C GLY A 196 12.67 17.48 -15.32
N ALA A 197 13.03 17.85 -16.56
CA ALA A 197 12.20 17.79 -17.76
C ALA A 197 11.84 16.37 -18.29
N GLY A 198 11.73 15.38 -17.41
CA GLY A 198 11.27 14.03 -17.73
C GLY A 198 10.46 13.45 -16.57
N HIS A 199 9.36 12.77 -16.89
CA HIS A 199 8.51 12.06 -15.93
C HIS A 199 9.30 10.91 -15.30
N GLN A 200 10.03 11.21 -14.23
CA GLN A 200 10.82 10.22 -13.50
C GLN A 200 10.44 10.25 -12.02
N PHE A 201 10.18 9.07 -11.44
CA PHE A 201 9.85 8.93 -10.03
C PHE A 201 11.05 8.37 -9.23
N ARG A 202 11.36 8.98 -8.09
CA ARG A 202 12.32 8.49 -7.09
C ARG A 202 11.58 7.56 -6.13
N LEU A 203 12.20 6.45 -5.72
CA LEU A 203 11.53 5.37 -4.99
C LEU A 203 12.14 5.22 -3.60
N LEU A 204 11.52 5.74 -2.56
CA LEU A 204 11.85 5.33 -1.19
C LEU A 204 11.18 3.99 -0.88
N GLY A 205 11.96 3.00 -0.49
CA GLY A 205 11.44 1.72 0.00
C GLY A 205 11.52 1.68 1.52
N ALA A 206 10.39 1.58 2.22
CA ALA A 206 10.42 1.06 3.58
C ALA A 206 10.60 -0.46 3.52
N VAL A 207 11.29 -1.08 4.48
CA VAL A 207 11.52 -2.53 4.50
C VAL A 207 10.90 -3.14 5.75
N SER A 208 9.66 -3.65 5.66
CA SER A 208 9.11 -4.67 6.56
C SER A 208 8.71 -5.92 5.79
N TRP A 209 9.46 -7.00 6.02
CA TRP A 209 8.87 -8.32 5.90
C TRP A 209 7.96 -8.49 7.13
N CYS A 210 6.67 -8.16 7.00
CA CYS A 210 5.73 -8.35 8.09
C CYS A 210 5.31 -9.82 8.10
N GLU A 211 6.03 -10.63 8.87
CA GLU A 211 5.77 -12.05 9.09
C GLU A 211 4.48 -12.31 9.91
N GLN A 212 3.74 -11.26 10.30
CA GLN A 212 2.63 -11.35 11.26
C GLN A 212 1.22 -11.41 10.67
N GLN A 213 1.03 -11.41 9.34
CA GLN A 213 -0.30 -11.68 8.75
C GLN A 213 -0.58 -13.16 8.45
N LEU A 214 0.31 -14.09 8.86
CA LEU A 214 0.16 -15.53 8.60
C LEU A 214 0.06 -16.42 9.85
N LEU A 215 0.06 -15.86 11.06
CA LEU A 215 -0.14 -16.64 12.28
C LEU A 215 -1.47 -16.28 12.93
N ALA A 216 -2.57 -16.65 12.27
CA ALA A 216 -3.74 -17.07 13.02
C ALA A 216 -3.39 -18.44 13.63
N PRO A 217 -3.52 -18.65 14.95
CA PRO A 217 -3.26 -19.94 15.54
C PRO A 217 -4.24 -20.96 14.96
N THR A 218 -3.73 -21.94 14.22
CA THR A 218 -4.49 -23.17 13.96
C THR A 218 -4.63 -23.88 15.29
N THR A 219 -5.79 -23.74 15.94
CA THR A 219 -6.19 -24.64 17.01
C THR A 219 -6.24 -26.06 16.45
N PRO A 220 -5.58 -27.05 17.09
CA PRO A 220 -5.75 -28.45 16.71
C PRO A 220 -7.06 -28.94 17.35
N GLU A 221 -8.20 -28.70 16.70
CA GLU A 221 -9.41 -29.46 17.03
C GLU A 221 -9.32 -30.83 16.34
N GLY A 222 -9.02 -31.84 17.14
CA GLY A 222 -9.10 -33.23 16.74
C GLY A 222 -10.55 -33.62 16.44
N PHE A 223 -10.86 -33.79 15.16
CA PHE A 223 -12.04 -34.52 14.72
C PHE A 223 -11.85 -36.01 15.04
N SER A 224 -12.51 -36.48 16.11
CA SER A 224 -12.80 -37.89 16.30
C SER A 224 -14.13 -38.20 15.61
N THR A 225 -14.06 -38.93 14.50
CA THR A 225 -15.20 -39.48 13.78
C THR A 225 -15.72 -40.70 14.52
N SER A 226 -16.91 -40.63 15.12
CA SER A 226 -17.70 -41.82 15.44
C SER A 226 -18.57 -42.19 14.24
N PRO A 227 -18.55 -43.46 13.77
CA PRO A 227 -19.43 -43.90 12.69
C PRO A 227 -20.84 -44.12 13.22
N CYS A 228 -21.83 -43.68 12.43
CA CYS A 228 -23.23 -44.08 12.60
C CYS A 228 -23.36 -45.61 12.49
N SER A 229 -23.97 -46.22 13.49
CA SER A 229 -24.70 -47.49 13.45
C SER A 229 -25.73 -47.48 14.57
#